data_AF-A0A4Q9XH35-F1
#
_entry.id   AF-A0A4Q9XH35-F1
#
_cell.length_a   1.000
_cell.length_b   1.000
_cell.length_c   1.000
_cell.angle_alpha   90.00
_cell.angle_beta   90.00
_cell.angle_gamma   90.00
#
_symmetry.space_group_name_H-M   'P 1'
#
loop_
_entity.id
_entity.type
_entity.pdbx_description
1 polymer ?
#
loop_
_entity_poly.entity_id
_entity_poly.type
_entity_poly.pdbx_seq_one_letter_code
_entity_poly.pdbx_strand_id
1 'polypeptide(L)' 'MLPDKFKRAIREKAISRAHTRIILAGRTPESFSADELEVIVREEEDNIKNNYKEKGLLAVAALLGLGWWI' A
#
# COMPACT_ATOMS: atom_id res chain seq x y z
N MET A 1 -17.55 2.02 -2.51
CA MET A 1 -16.57 2.55 -3.47
C MET A 1 -15.76 3.64 -2.75
N LEU A 2 -14.42 3.55 -2.65
CA LEU A 2 -13.63 4.57 -1.95
C LEU A 2 -13.78 5.95 -2.65
N PRO A 3 -13.80 7.07 -1.91
CA PRO A 3 -13.80 8.39 -2.53
C PRO A 3 -12.56 8.58 -3.43
N ASP A 4 -12.72 9.28 -4.55
CA ASP A 4 -11.64 9.39 -5.53
C ASP A 4 -10.38 10.09 -4.99
N LYS A 5 -10.55 10.98 -4.00
CA LYS A 5 -9.43 11.59 -3.26
C LYS A 5 -8.59 10.53 -2.53
N PHE A 6 -9.23 9.54 -1.93
CA PHE A 6 -8.54 8.45 -1.23
C PHE A 6 -7.85 7.50 -2.22
N LYS A 7 -8.50 7.17 -3.33
CA LYS A 7 -7.88 6.35 -4.39
C LYS A 7 -6.62 7.03 -4.92
N ARG A 8 -6.69 8.33 -5.21
CA ARG A 8 -5.54 9.11 -5.67
C ARG A 8 -4.41 9.12 -4.64
N ALA A 9 -4.73 9.37 -3.37
CA ALA A 9 -3.73 9.36 -2.31
C ALA A 9 -3.06 7.98 -2.14
N ILE A 10 -3.82 6.88 -2.27
CA ILE A 10 -3.27 5.52 -2.25
C ILE A 10 -2.32 5.31 -3.44
N ARG A 11 -2.72 5.74 -4.65
CA ARG A 11 -1.89 5.60 -5.85
C ARG A 11 -0.60 6.41 -5.76
N GLU A 12 -0.66 7.68 -5.35
CA GLU A 12 0.52 8.53 -5.14
C GLU A 12 1.49 7.89 -4.12
N LYS A 13 0.95 7.36 -3.03
CA LYS A 13 1.75 6.63 -2.03
C LYS A 13 2.34 5.33 -2.57
N ALA A 14 1.59 4.60 -3.38
CA ALA A 14 2.06 3.37 -4.02
C ALA A 14 3.21 3.64 -4.99
N ILE A 15 3.10 4.69 -5.81
CA ILE A 15 4.18 5.15 -6.71
C ILE A 15 5.45 5.48 -5.91
N SER A 16 5.32 6.24 -4.82
CA SER A 16 6.46 6.58 -3.96
C SER A 16 7.11 5.33 -3.33
N ARG A 17 6.32 4.36 -2.88
CA ARG A 17 6.84 3.09 -2.35
C ARG A 17 7.49 2.22 -3.42
N ALA A 18 6.87 2.09 -4.58
CA ALA A 18 7.41 1.37 -5.72
C ALA A 18 8.79 1.93 -6.12
N HIS A 19 8.90 3.26 -6.23
CA HIS A 19 10.15 3.96 -6.48
C HIS A 19 11.21 3.63 -5.43
N THR A 20 10.84 3.71 -4.15
CA THR A 20 11.74 3.40 -3.03
C THR A 20 12.20 1.93 -3.08
N ARG A 21 11.28 0.99 -3.35
CA ARG A 21 11.55 -0.45 -3.46
C ARG A 21 12.52 -0.76 -4.60
N ILE A 22 12.32 -0.12 -5.75
CA ILE A 22 13.20 -0.24 -6.93
C ILE A 22 14.62 0.24 -6.59
N ILE A 23 14.74 1.42 -5.98
CA ILE A 23 16.05 1.99 -5.60
C ILE A 23 16.75 1.10 -4.56
N LEU A 24 16.03 0.63 -3.54
CA LEU A 24 16.59 -0.26 -2.53
C LEU A 24 17.05 -1.60 -3.12
N ALA A 25 16.47 -2.05 -4.23
CA ALA A 25 16.92 -3.22 -4.98
C ALA A 25 18.13 -2.94 -5.89
N GLY A 26 18.71 -1.73 -5.84
CA GLY A 26 19.84 -1.33 -6.68
C GLY A 26 19.48 -1.11 -8.15
N ARG A 27 18.20 -0.86 -8.44
CA ARG A 27 17.68 -0.59 -9.78
C ARG A 27 17.16 0.84 -9.89
N THR A 28 16.93 1.31 -11.10
CA THR A 28 16.29 2.61 -11.35
C THR A 28 14.92 2.41 -12.00
N PRO A 29 13.93 3.28 -11.76
CA PRO A 29 12.60 3.16 -12.36
C PRO A 29 12.64 3.11 -13.89
N GLU A 30 13.59 3.79 -14.50
CA GLU A 30 13.79 3.85 -15.95
C GLU A 30 14.27 2.52 -16.54
N SER A 31 14.71 1.57 -15.69
CA SER A 31 15.08 0.22 -16.12
C SER A 31 13.88 -0.71 -16.35
N PHE A 32 12.65 -0.23 -16.10
CA PHE A 32 11.40 -0.97 -16.27
C PHE A 32 10.54 -0.33 -17.36
N SER A 33 9.79 -1.17 -18.07
CA SER A 33 8.73 -0.71 -18.97
C SER A 33 7.55 -0.11 -18.20
N ALA A 34 6.70 0.63 -18.90
CA ALA A 34 5.49 1.22 -18.31
C ALA A 34 4.55 0.14 -17.72
N ASP A 35 4.42 -0.99 -18.39
CA ASP A 35 3.57 -2.10 -17.95
C ASP A 35 4.15 -2.76 -16.68
N GLU A 36 5.47 -2.95 -16.61
CA GLU A 36 6.13 -3.48 -15.42
C GLU A 36 6.02 -2.52 -14.22
N LEU A 37 6.21 -1.23 -14.45
CA LEU A 37 6.00 -0.21 -13.41
C LEU A 37 4.55 -0.21 -12.92
N GLU A 38 3.57 -0.35 -13.80
CA GLU A 38 2.16 -0.42 -13.40
C GLU A 38 1.88 -1.65 -12.53
N VAL A 39 2.48 -2.81 -12.83
CA VAL A 39 2.37 -4.00 -11.99
C VAL A 39 2.95 -3.74 -10.60
N ILE A 40 4.17 -3.20 -10.52
CA ILE A 40 4.84 -2.86 -9.26
C ILE A 40 4.02 -1.86 -8.43
N VAL A 41 3.49 -0.82 -9.06
CA VAL A 41 2.64 0.18 -8.40
C VAL A 41 1.35 -0.45 -7.92
N ARG A 42 0.71 -1.31 -8.72
CA ARG A 42 -0.55 -1.97 -8.33
C ARG A 42 -0.38 -2.91 -7.15
N GLU A 43 0.72 -3.65 -7.09
CA GLU A 43 1.08 -4.44 -5.91
C GLU A 43 1.21 -3.57 -4.66
N GLU A 44 1.89 -2.42 -4.76
CA GLU A 44 2.03 -1.49 -3.64
C GLU A 44 0.69 -0.86 -3.23
N GLU A 45 -0.20 -0.56 -4.19
CA GLU A 45 -1.56 -0.12 -3.87
C GLU A 45 -2.33 -1.17 -3.06
N ASP A 46 -2.23 -2.44 -3.46
CA ASP A 46 -2.91 -3.54 -2.79
C ASP A 46 -2.32 -3.82 -1.41
N ASN A 47 -0.99 -3.75 -1.26
CA ASN A 47 -0.31 -3.80 0.03
C ASN A 47 -0.78 -2.67 0.97
N ILE A 48 -0.91 -1.44 0.45
CA ILE A 48 -1.42 -0.30 1.24
C ILE A 48 -2.87 -0.56 1.68
N LYS A 49 -3.73 -1.00 0.75
CA LYS A 49 -5.15 -1.29 1.05
C LYS A 49 -5.26 -2.40 2.10
N ASN A 50 -4.49 -3.47 1.98
CA ASN A 50 -4.52 -4.59 2.92
C ASN A 50 -4.03 -4.17 4.30
N ASN A 51 -2.93 -3.43 4.39
CA ASN A 51 -2.44 -2.89 5.66
C ASN A 51 -3.47 -1.96 6.34
N TYR A 52 -4.21 -1.15 5.59
CA TYR A 52 -5.30 -0.35 6.17
C TYR A 52 -6.46 -1.20 6.67
N LYS A 53 -6.82 -2.27 5.94
CA LYS A 53 -7.85 -3.22 6.39
C LYS A 53 -7.43 -3.95 7.67
N GLU A 54 -6.19 -4.45 7.71
CA GLU A 54 -5.63 -5.14 8.88
C GLU A 54 -5.61 -4.23 10.10
N LYS A 55 -5.05 -3.02 9.96
CA LYS A 55 -5.02 -2.03 11.04
C LYS A 55 -6.42 -1.60 11.48
N GLY A 56 -7.35 -1.47 10.53
CA GLY A 56 -8.76 -1.19 10.84
C GLY A 56 -9.40 -2.32 11.63
N LEU A 57 -9.15 -3.57 11.23
CA LEU A 57 -9.65 -4.76 11.93
C LEU A 57 -9.07 -4.85 13.35
N LEU A 58 -7.76 -4.62 13.50
CA LEU A 58 -7.11 -4.58 14.81
C LEU A 58 -7.67 -3.46 15.69
N ALA A 59 -7.92 -2.27 15.14
CA ALA A 59 -8.52 -1.17 15.87
C ALA A 59 -9.94 -1.52 16.35
N VAL A 60 -10.76 -2.15 15.51
CA VAL A 60 -12.09 -2.64 15.90
C VAL A 60 -11.97 -3.70 16.98
N ALA A 61 -11.06 -4.66 16.84
CA ALA A 61 -10.84 -5.71 17.85
C ALA A 61 -10.43 -5.12 19.21
N ALA A 62 -9.57 -4.11 19.21
CA ALA A 62 -9.16 -3.41 20.43
C ALA A 62 -10.34 -2.68 21.11
N LEU A 63 -11.19 -1.99 20.35
CA LEU A 63 -12.39 -1.35 20.87
C LEU A 63 -13.40 -2.35 21.47
N LEU A 64 -13.45 -3.57 20.93
CA LEU A 64 -14.29 -4.66 21.44
C LEU A 64 -13.67 -5.39 22.64
N GLY A 65 -12.52 -4.93 23.16
CA GLY A 65 -11.86 -5.53 24.31
C GLY A 65 -11.12 -6.83 24.02
N LEU A 66 -10.97 -7.22 22.74
CA LEU A 66 -10.26 -8.45 22.35
C LEU A 66 -8.74 -8.35 22.57
N GLY A 67 -8.22 -7.14 22.80
CA GLY A 67 -6.81 -6.91 23.15
C GLY A 67 -6.50 -7.04 24.65
N TRP A 68 -7.47 -7.38 25.51
CA TRP A 68 -7.27 -7.46 26.97
C TRP A 68 -6.72 -8.81 27.45
N TRP A 69 -6.72 -9.84 26.60
CA TRP A 69 -6.31 -11.22 26.93
C TRP A 69 -5.09 -11.72 26.13
N ILE A 70 -4.52 -10.87 25.27
CA ILE A 70 -3.28 -11.13 24.50
C ILE A 70 -2.18 -10.22 25.02
#